data_AF-A0AAD5FHP7-F1
#
_entry.id   AF-A0AAD5FHP7-F1
#
_cell.length_a   1.000
_cell.length_b   1.000
_cell.length_c   1.000
_cell.angle_alpha   90.00
_cell.angle_beta   90.00
_cell.angle_gamma   90.00
#
_symmetry.space_group_name_H-M   'P 1'
#
loop_
_entity.id
_entity.type
_entity.pdbx_description
1 polymer ?
#
loop_
_entity_poly.entity_id
_entity_poly.type
_entity_poly.pdbx_seq_one_letter_code
_entity_poly.pdbx_strand_id
1 'polypeptide(L)'
;MRRGQEKELLFFCLIYIIYIKGCLAGDDIITSGPVRAKLGQSVSLSCRIKDETHMSVSVWRFCNDSTTIAVFKPGEQNSTHIEEQYTSRVSITQYHTLTILQVQDRDYGDYCCTVAAFPQGSLEGRIQLLKQNDNEGVSHPPAVGKFLSYPNPKK
;
A
#
# COMPACT_ATOMS: atom_id res chain seq x y z
N MET A 1 -32.83 8.81 48.15
CA MET A 1 -33.14 8.41 46.76
C MET A 1 -32.23 9.17 45.79
N ARG A 2 -30.91 8.91 45.80
CA ARG A 2 -29.92 9.56 44.89
C ARG A 2 -28.74 8.64 44.54
N ARG A 3 -28.37 7.72 45.44
CA ARG A 3 -27.22 6.80 45.30
C ARG A 3 -27.37 5.71 44.20
N GLY A 4 -28.57 5.47 43.69
CA GLY A 4 -28.83 4.50 42.61
C GLY A 4 -28.65 5.07 41.20
N GLN A 5 -28.93 6.36 41.00
CA GLN A 5 -28.86 6.98 39.66
C GLN A 5 -27.43 7.31 39.23
N GLU A 6 -26.53 7.58 40.17
CA GLU A 6 -25.11 7.83 39.86
C GLU A 6 -24.42 6.60 39.27
N LYS A 7 -24.79 5.40 39.72
CA LYS A 7 -24.21 4.14 39.21
C LYS A 7 -24.66 3.83 37.80
N GLU A 8 -25.93 4.07 37.50
CA GLU A 8 -26.49 3.90 36.16
C GLU A 8 -25.89 4.91 35.18
N LEU A 9 -25.77 6.18 35.57
CA LEU A 9 -25.12 7.22 34.76
C LEU A 9 -23.64 6.89 34.50
N LEU A 10 -22.91 6.43 35.52
CA LEU A 10 -21.53 5.97 35.36
C LEU A 10 -21.45 4.76 34.40
N PHE A 11 -22.39 3.83 34.51
CA PHE A 11 -22.44 2.66 33.63
C PHE A 11 -22.71 3.05 32.17
N PHE A 12 -23.65 3.96 31.91
CA PHE A 12 -23.89 4.52 30.58
C PHE A 12 -22.68 5.29 30.04
N CYS A 13 -21.97 6.05 30.90
CA CYS A 13 -20.73 6.72 30.51
C CYS A 13 -19.63 5.72 30.14
N LEU A 14 -19.48 4.62 30.89
CA LEU A 14 -18.50 3.57 30.58
C LEU A 14 -18.82 2.87 29.25
N ILE A 15 -20.09 2.54 29.01
CA ILE A 15 -20.54 1.99 27.71
C ILE A 15 -20.23 2.99 26.60
N TYR A 16 -20.58 4.26 26.77
CA TYR A 16 -20.32 5.29 25.78
C TYR A 16 -18.83 5.38 25.45
N ILE A 17 -17.93 5.41 26.45
CA ILE A 17 -16.47 5.45 26.27
C ILE A 17 -15.96 4.22 25.51
N ILE A 18 -16.52 3.02 25.74
CA ILE A 18 -16.16 1.80 25.00
C ILE A 18 -16.62 1.90 23.54
N TYR A 19 -17.79 2.48 23.27
CA TYR A 19 -18.31 2.70 21.92
C TYR A 19 -17.52 3.74 21.12
N ILE A 20 -16.89 4.73 21.77
CA ILE A 20 -16.07 5.76 21.07
C ILE A 20 -14.59 5.39 20.96
N LYS A 21 -14.15 4.31 21.59
CA LYS A 21 -12.81 3.74 21.36
C LYS A 21 -12.80 2.95 20.06
N GLY A 22 -13.09 3.63 18.94
CA GLY A 22 -12.67 3.16 17.63
C GLY A 22 -11.16 2.99 17.68
N CYS A 23 -10.68 1.76 17.44
CA CYS A 23 -9.26 1.47 17.40
C CYS A 23 -8.64 2.28 16.26
N LEU A 24 -7.96 3.38 16.59
CA LEU A 24 -7.03 4.02 15.66
C LEU A 24 -5.74 3.17 15.64
N ALA A 25 -5.85 1.94 15.16
CA ALA A 25 -4.68 1.21 14.70
C ALA A 25 -4.25 1.91 13.41
N GLY A 26 -3.17 2.69 13.46
CA GLY A 26 -2.54 3.16 12.25
C GLY A 26 -1.96 1.95 11.51
N ASP A 27 -2.23 1.80 10.22
CA ASP A 27 -1.62 0.73 9.44
C ASP A 27 -0.11 0.96 9.36
N ASP A 28 0.68 -0.01 9.81
CA ASP A 28 2.15 0.06 9.78
C ASP A 28 2.72 -0.20 8.37
N ILE A 29 1.85 -0.48 7.40
CA ILE A 29 2.17 -0.72 6.00
C ILE A 29 1.62 0.37 5.10
N ILE A 30 2.40 0.77 4.11
CA ILE A 30 2.09 1.80 3.11
C ILE A 30 2.14 1.14 1.74
N THR A 31 1.04 1.22 0.99
CA THR A 31 0.96 0.73 -0.40
C THR A 31 0.80 1.87 -1.40
N SER A 32 1.12 1.63 -2.68
CA SER A 32 0.98 2.63 -3.76
C SER A 32 -0.47 2.95 -4.15
N GLY A 33 -1.48 2.35 -3.52
CA GLY A 33 -2.87 2.40 -3.98
C GLY A 33 -3.09 1.66 -5.31
N PRO A 34 -4.29 1.73 -5.90
CA PRO A 34 -4.58 1.11 -7.20
C PRO A 34 -3.70 1.67 -8.30
N VAL A 35 -3.09 0.78 -9.10
CA VAL A 35 -2.22 1.13 -10.22
C VAL A 35 -2.93 0.80 -11.53
N ARG A 36 -2.91 1.72 -12.49
CA ARG A 36 -3.51 1.52 -13.82
C ARG A 36 -2.40 1.37 -14.86
N ALA A 37 -2.53 0.37 -15.73
CA ALA A 37 -1.54 0.07 -16.76
C ALA A 37 -2.20 -0.31 -18.08
N LYS A 38 -1.55 0.02 -19.19
CA LYS A 38 -1.86 -0.56 -20.50
C LYS A 38 -1.06 -1.83 -20.74
N LEU A 39 -1.51 -2.67 -21.67
CA LEU A 39 -0.74 -3.83 -22.12
C LEU A 39 0.64 -3.40 -22.65
N GLY A 40 1.67 -4.16 -22.32
CA GLY A 40 3.06 -3.88 -22.70
C GLY A 40 3.76 -2.80 -21.86
N GLN A 41 3.05 -2.06 -21.01
CA GLN A 41 3.66 -1.09 -20.10
C GLN A 41 4.40 -1.81 -18.96
N SER A 42 5.43 -1.15 -18.40
CA SER A 42 6.05 -1.57 -17.14
C SER A 42 5.45 -0.78 -15.97
N VAL A 43 5.16 -1.46 -14.87
CA VAL A 43 4.61 -0.85 -13.65
C VAL A 43 5.29 -1.35 -12.40
N SER A 44 5.23 -0.55 -11.34
CA SER A 44 5.74 -0.91 -10.02
C SER A 44 4.62 -0.82 -8.98
N LEU A 45 4.49 -1.87 -8.17
CA LEU A 45 3.60 -1.95 -7.03
C LEU A 45 4.46 -1.80 -5.77
N SER A 46 4.25 -0.72 -5.01
CA SER A 46 5.06 -0.44 -3.83
C SER A 46 4.32 -0.86 -2.57
N CYS A 47 5.04 -1.53 -1.66
CA CYS A 47 4.51 -1.98 -0.39
C CYS A 47 5.63 -1.93 0.65
N ARG A 48 5.60 -0.93 1.53
CA ARG A 48 6.68 -0.68 2.50
C ARG A 48 6.14 -0.48 3.89
N ILE A 49 6.97 -0.70 4.88
CA ILE A 49 6.65 -0.44 6.28
C ILE A 49 7.00 1.01 6.63
N LYS A 50 6.27 1.63 7.57
CA LYS A 50 6.55 3.01 8.01
C LYS A 50 7.95 3.16 8.62
N ASP A 51 8.35 2.18 9.42
CA ASP A 51 9.65 2.14 10.09
C ASP A 51 10.57 1.14 9.37
N GLU A 52 11.34 1.65 8.40
CA GLU A 52 12.24 0.85 7.54
C GLU A 52 13.51 0.36 8.25
N THR A 53 13.64 0.55 9.57
CA THR A 53 14.85 0.28 10.36
C THR A 53 15.13 -1.20 10.67
N HIS A 54 14.24 -2.12 10.29
CA HIS A 54 14.33 -3.53 10.67
C HIS A 54 14.41 -4.48 9.49
N MET A 55 15.05 -5.63 9.70
CA MET A 55 15.14 -6.70 8.71
C MET A 55 13.74 -7.17 8.34
N SER A 56 13.35 -6.86 7.10
CA SER A 56 12.03 -7.14 6.57
C SER A 56 12.11 -8.13 5.43
N VAL A 57 11.37 -9.23 5.51
CA VAL A 57 11.18 -10.16 4.37
C VAL A 57 9.85 -9.81 3.72
N SER A 58 9.82 -9.68 2.39
CA SER A 58 8.56 -9.43 1.67
C SER A 58 8.21 -10.56 0.72
N VAL A 59 6.94 -10.95 0.72
CA VAL A 59 6.36 -11.92 -0.19
C VAL A 59 5.27 -11.25 -1.01
N TRP A 60 5.33 -11.39 -2.32
CA TRP A 60 4.28 -10.96 -3.24
C TRP A 60 3.52 -12.17 -3.76
N ARG A 61 2.20 -12.06 -3.75
CA ARG A 61 1.28 -13.09 -4.23
C ARG A 61 0.05 -12.47 -4.89
N PHE A 62 -0.63 -13.23 -5.73
CA PHE A 62 -2.00 -12.89 -6.08
C PHE A 62 -2.93 -13.14 -4.87
N CYS A 63 -3.84 -12.22 -4.59
CA CYS A 63 -4.71 -12.34 -3.41
C CYS A 63 -5.78 -13.43 -3.56
N ASN A 64 -6.23 -13.71 -4.79
CA ASN A 64 -7.35 -14.61 -5.08
C ASN A 64 -7.02 -16.08 -4.80
N ASP A 65 -5.86 -16.55 -5.24
CA ASP A 65 -5.44 -17.96 -5.16
C ASP A 65 -4.15 -18.15 -4.35
N SER A 66 -3.58 -17.07 -3.81
CA SER A 66 -2.33 -17.07 -3.04
C SER A 66 -1.12 -17.60 -3.82
N THR A 67 -1.16 -17.56 -5.15
CA THR A 67 -0.01 -17.89 -6.00
C THR A 67 1.13 -16.93 -5.70
N THR A 68 2.24 -17.46 -5.19
CA THR A 68 3.47 -16.69 -4.95
C THR A 68 4.05 -16.21 -6.27
N ILE A 69 4.60 -15.00 -6.25
CA ILE A 69 5.23 -14.36 -7.42
C ILE A 69 6.72 -14.18 -7.15
N ALA A 70 7.03 -13.53 -6.03
CA ALA A 70 8.39 -13.21 -5.65
C ALA A 70 8.53 -13.09 -4.13
N VAL A 71 9.72 -13.43 -3.63
CA VAL A 71 10.15 -13.27 -2.24
C VAL A 71 11.45 -12.47 -2.23
N PHE A 72 11.53 -11.47 -1.35
CA PHE A 72 12.76 -10.73 -1.09
C PHE A 72 13.15 -10.87 0.37
N LYS A 73 14.40 -11.26 0.59
CA LYS A 73 15.03 -11.40 1.90
C LYS A 73 16.36 -10.63 1.92
N PRO A 74 16.45 -9.53 2.69
CA PRO A 74 17.69 -8.75 2.77
C PRO A 74 18.80 -9.54 3.49
N GLY A 75 20.05 -9.27 3.12
CA GLY A 75 21.25 -9.80 3.81
C GLY A 75 21.76 -11.17 3.36
N GLU A 76 21.11 -11.84 2.41
CA GLU A 76 21.55 -13.12 1.84
C GLU A 76 22.08 -12.95 0.41
N GLN A 77 23.05 -13.77 -0.03
CA GLN A 77 23.41 -13.84 -1.45
C GLN A 77 22.21 -14.40 -2.22
N ASN A 78 21.83 -13.77 -3.34
CA ASN A 78 20.54 -13.99 -4.01
C ASN A 78 19.34 -13.65 -3.11
N SER A 79 19.30 -12.42 -2.62
CA SER A 79 18.26 -11.83 -1.77
C SER A 79 16.84 -11.83 -2.37
N THR A 80 16.66 -12.42 -3.55
CA THR A 80 15.41 -12.47 -4.30
C THR A 80 15.19 -13.86 -4.85
N HIS A 81 13.98 -14.37 -4.68
CA HIS A 81 13.47 -15.55 -5.35
C HIS A 81 12.24 -15.16 -6.17
N ILE A 82 12.18 -15.55 -7.43
CA ILE A 82 11.06 -15.29 -8.34
C ILE A 82 10.61 -16.63 -8.89
N GLU A 83 9.30 -16.89 -8.87
CA GLU A 83 8.76 -18.12 -9.44
C GLU A 83 9.03 -18.19 -10.94
N GLU A 84 9.31 -19.39 -11.45
CA GLU A 84 9.85 -19.61 -12.80
C GLU A 84 9.02 -18.94 -13.91
N GLN A 85 7.69 -18.98 -13.76
CA GLN A 85 6.75 -18.37 -14.70
C GLN A 85 6.84 -16.82 -14.80
N TYR A 86 7.56 -16.17 -13.89
CA TYR A 86 7.73 -14.72 -13.80
C TYR A 86 9.18 -14.25 -13.96
N THR A 87 10.18 -15.14 -13.96
CA THR A 87 11.63 -14.82 -13.91
C THR A 87 12.14 -13.84 -14.97
N SER A 88 11.47 -13.73 -16.13
CA SER A 88 11.87 -12.80 -17.21
C SER A 88 11.13 -11.46 -17.22
N ARG A 89 10.06 -11.32 -16.42
CA ARG A 89 9.16 -10.15 -16.47
C ARG A 89 8.98 -9.47 -15.13
N VAL A 90 9.36 -10.12 -14.03
CA VAL A 90 9.18 -9.57 -12.70
C VAL A 90 10.54 -9.33 -12.06
N SER A 91 10.64 -8.26 -11.28
CA SER A 91 11.74 -8.04 -10.36
C SER A 91 11.22 -7.47 -9.05
N ILE A 92 11.99 -7.66 -7.98
CA ILE A 92 11.75 -7.02 -6.70
C ILE A 92 13.01 -6.26 -6.31
N THR A 93 12.87 -4.98 -6.02
CA THR A 93 13.98 -4.11 -5.64
C THR A 93 14.07 -3.96 -4.13
N GLN A 94 15.16 -3.33 -3.66
CA GLN A 94 15.19 -2.76 -2.32
C GLN A 94 13.93 -1.90 -2.09
N TYR A 95 13.41 -1.91 -0.86
CA TYR A 95 12.10 -1.38 -0.47
C TYR A 95 10.87 -2.19 -0.91
N HIS A 96 11.01 -3.51 -1.10
CA HIS A 96 9.89 -4.46 -1.27
C HIS A 96 8.95 -4.15 -2.45
N THR A 97 9.44 -3.40 -3.44
CA THR A 97 8.64 -2.95 -4.59
C THR A 97 8.70 -3.99 -5.70
N LEU A 98 7.54 -4.49 -6.11
CA LEU A 98 7.39 -5.43 -7.22
C LEU A 98 7.29 -4.66 -8.53
N THR A 99 8.18 -4.94 -9.49
CA THR A 99 8.11 -4.38 -10.84
C THR A 99 7.71 -5.46 -11.82
N ILE A 100 6.70 -5.17 -12.64
CA ILE A 100 6.19 -6.04 -13.70
C ILE A 100 6.49 -5.36 -15.03
N LEU A 101 7.24 -6.04 -15.88
CA LEU A 101 7.59 -5.62 -17.24
C LEU A 101 6.59 -6.20 -18.23
N GLN A 102 6.27 -5.40 -19.25
CA GLN A 102 5.40 -5.81 -20.36
C GLN A 102 4.09 -6.45 -19.85
N VAL A 103 3.28 -5.67 -19.14
CA VAL A 103 2.01 -6.13 -18.55
C VAL A 103 1.17 -6.88 -19.58
N GLN A 104 0.70 -8.07 -19.20
CA GLN A 104 -0.15 -8.97 -19.96
C GLN A 104 -1.56 -9.01 -19.34
N ASP A 105 -2.57 -9.50 -20.07
CA ASP A 105 -3.94 -9.58 -19.55
C ASP A 105 -4.05 -10.41 -18.25
N ARG A 106 -3.20 -11.42 -18.09
CA ARG A 106 -3.16 -12.25 -16.88
C ARG A 106 -2.52 -11.59 -15.66
N ASP A 107 -1.87 -10.43 -15.84
CA ASP A 107 -1.25 -9.70 -14.74
C ASP A 107 -2.25 -8.74 -14.06
N TYR A 108 -3.41 -8.44 -14.68
CA TYR A 108 -4.42 -7.63 -13.99
C TYR A 108 -5.07 -8.40 -12.84
N GLY A 109 -5.24 -7.75 -11.70
CA GLY A 109 -5.84 -8.39 -10.53
C GLY A 109 -5.44 -7.76 -9.20
N ASP A 110 -5.78 -8.47 -8.13
CA ASP A 110 -5.44 -8.11 -6.75
C ASP A 110 -4.13 -8.76 -6.32
N TYR A 111 -3.19 -7.93 -5.90
CA TYR A 111 -1.89 -8.31 -5.38
C TYR A 111 -1.84 -8.10 -3.88
N CYS A 112 -1.31 -9.09 -3.18
CA CYS A 112 -1.09 -9.05 -1.75
C CYS A 112 0.41 -9.06 -1.50
N CYS A 113 0.87 -8.12 -0.68
CA CYS A 113 2.24 -8.06 -0.19
C CYS A 113 2.22 -8.35 1.30
N THR A 114 2.99 -9.34 1.73
CA THR A 114 3.19 -9.63 3.15
C THR A 114 4.61 -9.25 3.51
N VAL A 115 4.78 -8.35 4.46
CA VAL A 115 6.09 -7.93 4.99
C VAL A 115 6.22 -8.43 6.42
N ALA A 116 7.13 -9.36 6.65
CA ALA A 116 7.50 -9.81 7.99
C ALA A 116 8.59 -8.90 8.52
N ALA A 117 8.28 -8.12 9.56
CA ALA A 117 9.17 -7.16 10.20
C ALA A 117 9.21 -7.38 11.72
N PHE A 118 10.32 -7.00 12.36
CA PHE A 118 10.44 -7.00 13.82
C PHE A 118 10.37 -5.57 14.34
N PRO A 119 9.62 -5.25 15.41
CA PRO A 119 8.78 -6.14 16.23
C PRO A 119 7.33 -6.29 15.75
N GLN A 120 6.94 -5.65 14.64
CA GLN A 120 5.54 -5.52 14.20
C GLN A 120 4.91 -6.86 13.80
N GLY A 121 5.71 -7.88 13.52
CA GLY A 121 5.26 -9.18 13.05
C GLY A 121 4.97 -9.17 11.56
N SER A 122 3.87 -9.80 11.16
CA SER A 122 3.47 -9.94 9.76
C SER A 122 2.47 -8.85 9.38
N LEU A 123 2.85 -7.96 8.47
CA LEU A 123 2.01 -6.90 7.95
C LEU A 123 1.57 -7.25 6.53
N GLU A 124 0.30 -7.03 6.19
CA GLU A 124 -0.23 -7.31 4.85
C GLU A 124 -0.81 -6.06 4.20
N GLY A 125 -0.45 -5.84 2.94
CA GLY A 125 -0.98 -4.77 2.11
C GLY A 125 -1.62 -5.37 0.85
N ARG A 126 -2.62 -4.67 0.32
CA ARG A 126 -3.32 -5.03 -0.91
C ARG A 126 -3.24 -3.92 -1.93
N ILE A 127 -3.01 -4.29 -3.19
CA ILE A 127 -2.90 -3.38 -4.33
C ILE A 127 -3.64 -3.99 -5.50
N GLN A 128 -4.37 -3.17 -6.24
CA GLN A 128 -5.06 -3.60 -7.45
C GLN A 128 -4.33 -3.09 -8.69
N LEU A 129 -3.95 -4.00 -9.59
CA LEU A 129 -3.47 -3.65 -10.92
C LEU A 129 -4.65 -3.68 -11.90
N LEU A 130 -5.04 -2.50 -12.35
CA LEU A 130 -6.19 -2.24 -13.18
C LEU A 130 -5.80 -2.02 -14.64
N LYS A 131 -6.62 -2.54 -15.55
CA LYS A 131 -6.49 -2.22 -16.98
C LYS A 131 -6.84 -0.76 -17.21
N GLN A 132 -5.92 -0.01 -17.79
CA GLN A 132 -6.16 1.37 -18.17
C GLN A 132 -6.92 1.40 -19.49
N ASN A 133 -8.16 1.87 -19.43
CA ASN A 133 -8.92 2.18 -20.63
C ASN A 133 -8.44 3.53 -21.20
N ASP A 134 -8.40 3.65 -22.53
CA ASP A 134 -7.97 4.89 -23.22
C ASP A 134 -8.85 6.11 -22.91
N ASN A 135 -10.01 5.90 -22.26
CA ASN A 135 -11.01 6.93 -21.97
C ASN A 135 -10.95 7.48 -20.53
N GLU A 136 -10.04 6.98 -19.68
CA GLU A 136 -9.99 7.32 -18.25
C GLU A 136 -8.76 8.14 -17.89
N GLY A 137 -8.53 9.21 -18.66
CA GLY A 137 -7.44 10.14 -18.41
C GLY A 137 -7.77 11.54 -18.89
N VAL A 138 -8.62 12.27 -18.15
CA VAL A 138 -8.35 13.65 -17.71
C VAL A 138 -9.28 13.98 -16.52
N SER A 139 -8.94 13.61 -15.29
CA SER A 139 -9.29 14.47 -14.16
C SER A 139 -8.14 15.46 -14.01
N HIS A 140 -8.34 16.66 -14.55
CA HIS A 140 -7.44 17.79 -14.34
C HIS A 140 -7.13 17.91 -12.84
N PRO A 141 -5.86 18.07 -12.41
CA PRO A 141 -5.61 18.71 -11.13
C PRO A 141 -6.30 20.09 -11.13
N PRO A 142 -6.89 20.56 -10.02
CA PRO A 142 -7.44 21.90 -9.97
C PRO A 142 -6.34 22.87 -10.40
N ALA A 143 -6.66 23.72 -11.36
CA ALA A 143 -5.74 24.72 -11.88
C ALA A 143 -5.14 25.49 -10.70
N VAL A 144 -3.84 25.28 -10.45
CA VAL A 144 -3.06 26.20 -9.63
C VAL A 144 -3.15 27.53 -10.35
N GLY A 145 -3.85 28.48 -9.71
CA GLY A 145 -4.11 29.79 -10.28
C GLY A 145 -2.83 30.42 -10.82
N LYS A 146 -2.96 31.06 -11.98
CA LYS A 146 -1.93 31.91 -12.59
C LYS A 146 -1.28 32.75 -11.49
N PHE A 147 -0.01 32.48 -11.22
CA PHE A 147 0.82 33.39 -10.44
C PHE A 147 0.90 34.68 -11.25
N LEU A 148 0.22 35.73 -10.77
CA LEU A 148 0.35 37.06 -11.32
C LEU A 148 1.81 37.49 -11.15
N SER A 149 2.53 37.59 -12.26
CA SER A 149 3.85 38.23 -12.30
C SER A 149 3.70 39.68 -11.82
N TYR A 150 4.22 39.98 -10.63
CA TYR A 150 4.39 41.37 -10.20
C TYR A 150 5.50 42.03 -11.03
N PRO A 151 5.30 43.26 -11.54
CA PRO A 151 6.34 43.97 -12.25
C PRO A 151 7.46 44.43 -11.29
N ASN A 152 8.69 44.24 -11.75
CA ASN A 152 9.93 44.71 -11.14
C ASN A 152 9.89 46.25 -10.93
N PRO A 153 10.02 46.77 -9.70
CA PRO A 153 10.15 48.20 -9.48
C PRO A 153 11.57 48.63 -9.87
N LYS A 154 11.69 49.27 -11.04
CA LYS A 154 12.82 50.13 -11.34
C LYS A 154 12.76 51.36 -10.42
N LYS A 155 13.68 51.44 -9.45
CA LYS A 155 14.54 52.61 -9.17
C LYS A 155 15.45 52.31 -7.99
#